data_AF-A0A170WJG4-F1
#
_entry.id   AF-A0A170WJG4-F1
#
_cell.length_a   1.000
_cell.length_b   1.000
_cell.length_c   1.000
_cell.angle_alpha   90.00
_cell.angle_beta   90.00
_cell.angle_gamma   90.00
#
_symmetry.space_group_name_H-M   'P 1'
#
loop_
_entity.id
_entity.type
_entity.pdbx_description
1 polymer ?
#
loop_
_entity_poly.entity_id
_entity_poly.type
_entity_poly.pdbx_seq_one_letter_code
_entity_poly.pdbx_strand_id
1 'polypeptide(L)'
;ILIDNVAIVFHAAACVRFDDPLSNAVLLNVRGTKELLDLAKSMKKLECFQYVSTTFSNCNLNLNKIEEKMYIQDYDWQALIKLAEKEGILLNILEKKILATHPNTYTLCKSLAEMVIYDNKDNLPVVILRPSVVVGSMKEPEPGWLDNYNGPVGVTLGVST
;
A
#
# COMPACT_ATOMS: atom_id res chain seq x y z
N ILE A 1 1.06 16.70 20.32
CA ILE A 1 0.94 15.32 20.89
C ILE A 1 1.73 14.31 20.06
N LEU A 2 1.33 14.00 18.81
CA LEU A 2 2.00 12.95 18.01
C LEU A 2 3.49 13.25 17.76
N ILE A 3 3.79 14.45 17.26
CA ILE A 3 5.16 14.93 16.97
C ILE A 3 6.14 14.76 18.15
N ASP A 4 5.67 14.94 19.39
CA ASP A 4 6.54 14.95 20.56
C ASP A 4 6.68 13.57 21.24
N ASN A 5 5.81 12.62 20.93
CA ASN A 5 5.66 11.39 21.74
C ASN A 5 5.68 10.08 20.94
N VAL A 6 5.46 10.09 19.63
CA VAL A 6 5.48 8.85 18.83
C VAL A 6 6.91 8.48 18.48
N ALA A 7 7.29 7.24 18.78
CA ALA A 7 8.58 6.66 18.41
C ALA A 7 8.48 5.64 17.26
N ILE A 8 7.35 4.95 17.13
CA ILE A 8 7.12 3.94 16.09
C ILE A 8 5.81 4.25 15.38
N VAL A 9 5.86 4.28 14.05
CA VAL A 9 4.68 4.41 13.19
C VAL A 9 4.44 3.09 12.47
N PHE A 10 3.28 2.50 12.66
CA PHE A 10 2.78 1.36 11.88
C PHE A 10 1.78 1.87 10.85
N HIS A 11 2.25 2.08 9.62
CA HIS A 11 1.39 2.49 8.51
C HIS A 11 0.83 1.26 7.80
N ALA A 12 -0.27 0.74 8.35
CA ALA A 12 -1.02 -0.39 7.80
C ALA A 12 -2.31 0.01 7.07
N ALA A 13 -2.70 1.28 7.13
CA ALA A 13 -3.93 1.77 6.52
C ALA A 13 -3.84 1.72 4.98
N ALA A 14 -4.79 1.05 4.36
CA ALA A 14 -4.92 0.99 2.91
C ALA A 14 -6.36 0.72 2.49
N CYS A 15 -6.76 1.27 1.34
CA CYS A 15 -7.91 0.76 0.62
C CYS A 15 -7.51 -0.52 -0.12
N VAL A 16 -8.15 -1.62 0.25
CA VAL A 16 -7.91 -2.97 -0.30
C VAL A 16 -8.97 -3.39 -1.33
N ARG A 17 -9.83 -2.45 -1.78
CA ARG A 17 -10.75 -2.70 -2.89
C ARG A 17 -9.98 -2.68 -4.22
N PHE A 18 -10.23 -3.68 -5.05
CA PHE A 18 -9.49 -3.88 -6.31
C PHE A 18 -10.12 -3.14 -7.50
N ASP A 19 -11.32 -2.60 -7.32
CA ASP A 19 -12.18 -1.96 -8.30
C ASP A 19 -12.46 -0.48 -8.01
N ASP A 20 -11.80 0.09 -6.99
CA ASP A 20 -11.85 1.54 -6.75
C ASP A 20 -11.26 2.28 -7.96
N PRO A 21 -11.90 3.37 -8.44
CA PRO A 21 -11.35 4.20 -9.51
C PRO A 21 -9.91 4.61 -9.19
N LEU A 22 -9.02 4.55 -10.20
CA LEU A 22 -7.59 4.79 -10.00
C LEU A 22 -7.28 6.10 -9.28
N SER A 23 -8.02 7.18 -9.56
CA SER A 23 -7.86 8.46 -8.86
C SER A 23 -8.04 8.33 -7.35
N ASN A 24 -9.07 7.60 -6.92
CA ASN A 24 -9.36 7.40 -5.50
C ASN A 24 -8.31 6.49 -4.88
N ALA A 25 -7.93 5.41 -5.55
CA ALA A 25 -6.90 4.49 -5.08
C ALA A 25 -5.55 5.20 -4.89
N VAL A 26 -5.15 6.07 -5.82
CA VAL A 26 -3.92 6.88 -5.72
C VAL A 26 -3.99 7.85 -4.53
N LEU A 27 -5.10 8.56 -4.36
CA LEU A 27 -5.25 9.52 -3.26
C LEU A 27 -5.24 8.82 -1.88
N LEU A 28 -5.91 7.69 -1.76
CA LEU A 28 -6.00 6.97 -0.48
C LEU A 28 -4.69 6.26 -0.13
N ASN A 29 -4.12 5.52 -1.08
CA ASN A 29 -2.99 4.63 -0.80
C ASN A 29 -1.63 5.29 -1.01
N VAL A 30 -1.48 6.15 -2.02
CA VAL A 30 -0.18 6.75 -2.39
C VAL A 30 -0.02 8.11 -1.70
N ARG A 31 -0.97 9.03 -1.91
CA ARG A 31 -0.94 10.35 -1.26
C ARG A 31 -1.10 10.22 0.25
N GLY A 32 -1.99 9.36 0.75
CA GLY A 32 -2.12 9.07 2.18
C GLY A 32 -0.80 8.63 2.82
N THR A 33 -0.03 7.78 2.13
CA THR A 33 1.31 7.37 2.57
C THR A 33 2.28 8.55 2.61
N LYS A 34 2.30 9.39 1.57
CA LYS A 34 3.13 10.59 1.53
C LYS A 34 2.81 11.54 2.68
N GLU A 35 1.54 11.82 2.95
CA GLU A 35 1.13 12.76 4.01
C GLU A 35 1.52 12.26 5.41
N LEU A 36 1.33 10.97 5.69
CA LEU A 36 1.76 10.39 6.96
C LEU A 36 3.28 10.37 7.09
N LEU A 37 4.00 10.13 6.00
CA LEU A 37 5.45 10.18 5.97
C LEU A 37 5.97 11.61 6.25
N ASP A 38 5.34 12.64 5.68
CA ASP A 38 5.69 14.03 5.95
C ASP A 38 5.41 14.44 7.41
N LEU A 39 4.32 13.94 8.00
CA LEU A 39 4.08 14.07 9.43
C LEU A 39 5.17 13.37 10.25
N ALA A 40 5.56 12.16 9.85
CA ALA A 40 6.58 11.37 10.53
C ALA A 40 7.96 12.06 10.51
N LYS A 41 8.33 12.77 9.44
CA LYS A 41 9.55 13.60 9.41
C LYS A 41 9.60 14.65 10.52
N SER A 42 8.45 15.11 10.98
CA SER A 42 8.37 16.10 12.05
C SER A 42 8.42 15.47 13.45
N MET A 43 8.38 14.13 13.57
CA MET A 43 8.36 13.44 14.87
C MET A 43 9.76 13.41 15.50
N LYS A 44 9.88 13.99 16.71
CA LYS A 44 11.16 14.21 17.38
C LYS A 44 11.80 12.94 17.95
N LYS A 45 11.02 11.90 18.15
CA LYS A 45 11.44 10.63 18.78
C LYS A 45 11.34 9.44 17.83
N LEU A 46 11.17 9.69 16.53
CA LEU A 46 10.93 8.61 15.57
C LEU A 46 12.14 7.68 15.46
N GLU A 47 11.93 6.41 15.78
CA GLU A 47 12.90 5.32 15.67
C GLU A 47 12.58 4.38 14.52
N CYS A 48 11.31 4.25 14.14
CA CYS A 48 10.91 3.38 13.03
C CYS A 48 9.60 3.85 12.36
N PHE A 49 9.60 3.89 11.03
CA PHE A 49 8.41 4.00 10.20
C PHE A 49 8.24 2.70 9.42
N GLN A 50 7.32 1.84 9.87
CA GLN A 50 6.99 0.59 9.20
C GLN A 50 5.82 0.82 8.25
N TYR A 51 6.06 0.62 6.96
CA TYR A 51 5.03 0.59 5.92
C TYR A 51 4.62 -0.84 5.61
N VAL A 52 3.31 -1.12 5.64
CA VAL A 52 2.76 -2.42 5.21
C VAL A 52 2.38 -2.35 3.74
N SER A 53 3.17 -3.01 2.90
CA SER A 53 2.91 -3.24 1.48
C SER A 53 2.26 -4.62 1.27
N THR A 54 2.63 -5.36 0.23
CA THR A 54 2.15 -6.70 -0.07
C THR A 54 3.15 -7.45 -0.96
N THR A 55 3.18 -8.78 -0.91
CA THR A 55 4.00 -9.60 -1.83
C THR A 55 3.62 -9.39 -3.30
N PHE A 56 2.43 -8.87 -3.57
CA PHE A 56 1.93 -8.60 -4.92
C PHE A 56 2.32 -7.23 -5.49
N SER A 57 3.07 -6.39 -4.76
CA SER A 57 3.43 -5.03 -5.23
C SER A 57 4.31 -5.04 -6.48
N ASN A 58 5.11 -6.08 -6.65
CA ASN A 58 6.04 -6.24 -7.77
C ASN A 58 5.58 -7.28 -8.80
N CYS A 59 4.27 -7.58 -8.86
CA CYS A 59 3.71 -8.57 -9.79
C CYS A 59 3.80 -8.16 -11.27
N ASN A 60 4.09 -6.89 -11.55
CA ASN A 60 4.35 -6.36 -12.88
C ASN A 60 5.69 -6.80 -13.46
N LEU A 61 6.61 -7.29 -12.62
CA LEU A 61 7.92 -7.73 -13.04
C LEU A 61 7.85 -9.17 -13.54
N ASN A 62 8.28 -9.40 -14.78
CA ASN A 62 8.41 -10.74 -15.37
C ASN A 62 9.69 -11.42 -14.87
N LEU A 63 9.80 -11.63 -13.55
CA LEU A 63 10.93 -12.28 -12.89
C LEU A 63 10.50 -13.61 -12.27
N ASN A 64 11.37 -14.62 -12.36
CA ASN A 64 11.13 -15.92 -11.73
C ASN A 64 11.23 -15.90 -10.20
N LYS A 65 11.86 -14.87 -9.64
CA LYS A 65 12.05 -14.69 -8.20
C LYS A 65 12.06 -13.21 -7.86
N ILE A 66 11.25 -12.85 -6.86
CA ILE A 66 11.27 -11.54 -6.23
C ILE A 66 12.14 -11.63 -4.97
N GLU A 67 13.09 -10.72 -4.83
CA GLU A 67 14.01 -10.64 -3.69
C GLU A 67 13.58 -9.53 -2.74
N GLU A 68 14.11 -9.52 -1.52
CA GLU A 68 13.89 -8.46 -0.53
C GLU A 68 14.74 -7.22 -0.84
N LYS A 69 14.45 -6.62 -2.00
CA LYS A 69 15.04 -5.36 -2.44
C LYS A 69 13.95 -4.42 -2.95
N MET A 70 14.37 -3.20 -3.25
CA MET A 70 13.52 -2.22 -3.91
C MET A 70 13.61 -2.39 -5.42
N TYR A 71 12.44 -2.34 -6.06
CA TYR A 71 12.31 -2.37 -7.50
C TYR A 71 11.75 -1.03 -7.94
N ILE A 72 12.55 -0.29 -8.70
CA ILE A 72 12.17 1.03 -9.21
C ILE A 72 11.06 0.86 -10.24
N GLN A 73 10.01 1.67 -10.10
CA GLN A 73 8.86 1.67 -11.00
C GLN A 73 8.99 2.78 -12.04
N ASP A 74 8.43 2.56 -13.22
CA ASP A 74 8.49 3.52 -14.33
C ASP A 74 7.54 4.73 -14.14
N TYR A 75 6.60 4.63 -13.20
CA TYR A 75 5.60 5.66 -12.95
C TYR A 75 6.05 6.65 -11.89
N ASP A 76 5.99 7.95 -12.23
CA ASP A 76 6.17 9.04 -11.27
C ASP A 76 4.93 9.16 -10.37
N TRP A 77 5.09 8.74 -9.12
CA TRP A 77 4.04 8.82 -8.10
C TRP A 77 3.59 10.26 -7.83
N GLN A 78 4.48 11.26 -7.96
CA GLN A 78 4.13 12.66 -7.74
C GLN A 78 3.22 13.18 -8.84
N ALA A 79 3.52 12.84 -10.10
CA ALA A 79 2.68 13.17 -11.24
C ALA A 79 1.29 12.54 -11.12
N LEU A 80 1.23 11.26 -10.71
CA LEU A 80 -0.04 10.56 -10.51
C LEU A 80 -0.88 11.17 -9.39
N ILE A 81 -0.27 11.57 -8.27
CA ILE A 81 -0.99 12.30 -7.21
C ILE A 81 -1.54 13.63 -7.76
N LYS A 82 -0.71 14.44 -8.42
CA LYS A 82 -1.15 15.74 -8.97
C LYS A 82 -2.30 15.57 -9.97
N LEU A 83 -2.24 14.54 -10.81
CA LEU A 83 -3.31 14.23 -11.76
C LEU A 83 -4.57 13.76 -11.05
N ALA A 84 -4.45 12.92 -10.03
CA ALA A 84 -5.60 12.48 -9.22
C ALA A 84 -6.30 13.66 -8.51
N GLU A 85 -5.54 14.63 -8.02
CA GLU A 85 -6.07 15.83 -7.33
C GLU A 85 -6.76 16.81 -8.30
N LYS A 86 -6.21 17.02 -9.49
CA LYS A 86 -6.69 18.05 -10.44
C LYS A 86 -7.64 17.52 -11.50
N GLU A 87 -7.36 16.33 -12.03
CA GLU A 87 -8.04 15.74 -13.19
C GLU A 87 -8.31 14.24 -12.96
N GLY A 88 -8.90 13.90 -11.81
CA GLY A 88 -9.19 12.51 -11.46
C GLY A 88 -10.00 11.76 -12.51
N ILE A 89 -10.90 12.44 -13.23
CA ILE A 89 -11.66 11.86 -14.35
C ILE A 89 -10.73 11.41 -15.48
N LEU A 90 -9.75 12.24 -15.88
CA LEU A 90 -8.78 11.88 -16.91
C LEU A 90 -7.93 10.68 -16.46
N LEU A 91 -7.48 10.67 -15.21
CA LEU A 91 -6.73 9.55 -14.65
C LEU A 91 -7.53 8.24 -14.71
N ASN A 92 -8.84 8.28 -14.41
CA ASN A 92 -9.71 7.11 -14.50
C ASN A 92 -9.95 6.67 -15.95
N ILE A 93 -10.01 7.59 -16.92
CA ILE A 93 -10.06 7.24 -18.35
C ILE A 93 -8.78 6.52 -18.79
N LEU A 94 -7.62 6.96 -18.27
CA LEU A 94 -6.32 6.38 -18.57
C LEU A 94 -6.02 5.08 -17.78
N GLU A 95 -6.88 4.71 -16.84
CA GLU A 95 -6.67 3.62 -15.89
C GLU A 95 -6.22 2.32 -16.57
N LYS A 96 -6.93 1.88 -17.61
CA LYS A 96 -6.58 0.65 -18.35
C LYS A 96 -5.17 0.65 -18.93
N LYS A 97 -4.68 1.83 -19.34
CA LYS A 97 -3.33 1.98 -19.90
C LYS A 97 -2.27 2.00 -18.80
N ILE A 98 -2.59 2.60 -17.66
CA ILE A 98 -1.68 2.68 -16.50
C ILE A 98 -1.59 1.32 -15.79
N LEU A 99 -2.70 0.57 -15.72
CA LEU A 99 -2.74 -0.78 -15.19
C LEU A 99 -2.25 -1.85 -16.17
N ALA A 100 -1.71 -1.49 -17.35
CA ALA A 100 -1.35 -2.49 -18.37
C ALA A 100 -0.41 -3.60 -17.84
N THR A 101 0.40 -3.30 -16.84
CA THR A 101 1.34 -4.23 -16.19
C THR A 101 0.91 -4.69 -14.80
N HIS A 102 -0.18 -4.14 -14.25
CA HIS A 102 -0.68 -4.47 -12.92
C HIS A 102 -2.10 -5.07 -13.00
N PRO A 103 -2.39 -6.15 -12.27
CA PRO A 103 -3.70 -6.81 -12.33
C PRO A 103 -4.85 -5.95 -11.80
N ASN A 104 -4.58 -4.95 -10.95
CA ASN A 104 -5.58 -4.09 -10.34
C ASN A 104 -4.95 -2.80 -9.74
N THR A 105 -5.81 -1.85 -9.35
CA THR A 105 -5.40 -0.57 -8.75
C THR A 105 -4.66 -0.75 -7.43
N TYR A 106 -5.00 -1.76 -6.64
CA TYR A 106 -4.36 -2.04 -5.36
C TYR A 106 -2.86 -2.38 -5.50
N THR A 107 -2.51 -3.33 -6.37
CA THR A 107 -1.11 -3.74 -6.60
C THR A 107 -0.27 -2.58 -7.14
N LEU A 108 -0.82 -1.80 -8.08
CA LEU A 108 -0.17 -0.60 -8.59
C LEU A 108 0.06 0.41 -7.45
N CYS A 109 -0.96 0.72 -6.66
CA CYS A 109 -0.85 1.74 -5.61
C CYS A 109 0.09 1.31 -4.48
N LYS A 110 0.15 0.03 -4.13
CA LYS A 110 1.16 -0.49 -3.18
C LYS A 110 2.57 -0.35 -3.74
N SER A 111 2.77 -0.65 -5.03
CA SER A 111 4.05 -0.44 -5.72
C SER A 111 4.48 1.04 -5.73
N LEU A 112 3.56 1.94 -6.07
CA LEU A 112 3.80 3.39 -6.05
C LEU A 112 4.09 3.93 -4.64
N ALA A 113 3.36 3.44 -3.63
CA ALA A 113 3.61 3.82 -2.25
C ALA A 113 4.97 3.32 -1.74
N GLU A 114 5.46 2.17 -2.19
CA GLU A 114 6.85 1.76 -1.93
C GLU A 114 7.86 2.77 -2.52
N MET A 115 7.59 3.36 -3.68
CA MET A 115 8.43 4.43 -4.24
C MET A 115 8.40 5.70 -3.38
N VAL A 116 7.23 6.07 -2.84
CA VAL A 116 7.13 7.17 -1.86
C VAL A 116 8.07 6.93 -0.67
N ILE A 117 8.07 5.72 -0.11
CA ILE A 117 8.97 5.36 0.99
C ILE A 117 10.44 5.40 0.55
N TYR A 118 10.76 4.82 -0.62
CA TYR A 118 12.12 4.73 -1.14
C TYR A 118 12.77 6.09 -1.40
N ASP A 119 12.01 7.04 -1.94
CA ASP A 119 12.49 8.40 -2.19
C ASP A 119 12.75 9.19 -0.90
N ASN A 120 12.21 8.73 0.24
CA ASN A 120 12.34 9.36 1.54
C ASN A 120 13.21 8.56 2.53
N LYS A 121 13.78 7.42 2.12
CA LYS A 121 14.54 6.50 2.98
C LYS A 121 15.74 7.15 3.67
N ASP A 122 16.33 8.18 3.05
CA ASP A 122 17.53 8.84 3.57
C ASP A 122 17.20 9.85 4.68
N ASN A 123 15.91 10.19 4.86
CA ASN A 123 15.42 11.13 5.86
C ASN A 123 14.77 10.45 7.07
N LEU A 124 14.42 9.15 6.99
CA LEU A 124 13.66 8.45 8.01
C LEU A 124 14.10 6.99 8.16
N PRO A 125 14.05 6.42 9.38
CA PRO A 125 14.27 5.00 9.60
C PRO A 125 13.07 4.17 9.11
N VAL A 126 13.10 3.77 7.83
CA VAL A 126 11.95 3.10 7.17
C VAL A 126 12.12 1.58 7.09
N VAL A 127 11.01 0.86 7.21
CA VAL A 127 10.90 -0.58 6.96
C VAL A 127 9.69 -0.84 6.06
N ILE A 128 9.85 -1.63 5.00
CA ILE A 128 8.74 -2.09 4.16
C ILE A 128 8.47 -3.56 4.46
N LEU A 129 7.30 -3.85 5.00
CA LEU A 129 6.82 -5.21 5.23
C LEU A 129 5.89 -5.63 4.09
N ARG A 130 6.16 -6.76 3.43
CA ARG A 130 5.34 -7.28 2.32
C ARG A 130 4.62 -8.58 2.74
N PRO A 131 3.50 -8.51 3.47
CA PRO A 131 2.70 -9.69 3.79
C PRO A 131 2.07 -10.28 2.51
N SER A 132 1.81 -11.59 2.56
CA SER A 132 1.02 -12.28 1.54
C SER A 132 -0.48 -12.21 1.86
N VAL A 133 -1.25 -13.23 1.47
CA VAL A 133 -2.65 -13.34 1.86
C VAL A 133 -2.75 -13.60 3.36
N VAL A 134 -3.49 -12.74 4.06
CA VAL A 134 -3.83 -12.92 5.47
C VAL A 134 -5.18 -13.62 5.57
N VAL A 135 -5.26 -14.64 6.41
CA VAL A 135 -6.47 -15.42 6.69
C VAL A 135 -6.73 -15.43 8.20
N GLY A 136 -7.75 -16.16 8.64
CA GLY A 136 -8.15 -16.18 10.04
C GLY A 136 -7.03 -16.59 10.98
N SER A 137 -7.06 -16.03 12.18
CA SER A 137 -6.01 -16.29 13.15
C SER A 137 -5.99 -17.77 13.56
N MET A 138 -4.81 -18.29 13.86
CA MET A 138 -4.66 -19.69 14.26
C MET A 138 -5.09 -19.94 15.71
N LYS A 139 -4.97 -18.93 16.58
CA LYS A 139 -5.14 -19.08 18.03
C LYS A 139 -5.83 -17.90 18.71
N GLU A 140 -5.34 -16.68 18.51
CA GLU A 140 -5.82 -15.48 19.20
C GLU A 140 -6.40 -14.46 18.21
N PRO A 141 -7.46 -13.70 18.57
CA PRO A 141 -8.21 -13.78 19.83
C PRO A 141 -9.02 -15.08 19.97
N GLU A 142 -9.38 -15.73 18.87
CA GLU A 142 -9.94 -17.09 18.80
C GLU A 142 -9.59 -17.72 17.44
N PRO A 143 -9.50 -19.05 17.30
CA PRO A 143 -9.19 -19.69 16.02
C PRO A 143 -10.22 -19.34 14.94
N GLY A 144 -9.75 -18.90 13.78
CA GLY A 144 -10.56 -18.46 12.65
C GLY A 144 -11.02 -17.00 12.73
N TRP A 145 -10.62 -16.25 13.77
CA TRP A 145 -11.03 -14.86 13.93
C TRP A 145 -10.55 -13.98 12.80
N LEU A 146 -11.46 -13.14 12.30
CA LEU A 146 -11.29 -12.20 11.20
C LEU A 146 -12.13 -10.95 11.45
N ASP A 147 -11.61 -9.80 11.03
CA ASP A 147 -12.29 -8.51 11.13
C ASP A 147 -13.05 -8.12 9.85
N ASN A 148 -12.88 -8.89 8.77
CA ASN A 148 -13.49 -8.63 7.47
C ASN A 148 -13.66 -9.92 6.65
N TYR A 149 -14.42 -9.84 5.56
CA TYR A 149 -14.71 -10.96 4.65
C TYR A 149 -13.96 -10.90 3.32
N ASN A 150 -12.86 -10.14 3.24
CA ASN A 150 -12.18 -9.90 1.99
C ASN A 150 -11.42 -11.14 1.49
N GLY A 151 -11.40 -11.33 0.17
CA GLY A 151 -10.58 -12.34 -0.48
C GLY A 151 -10.98 -13.78 -0.09
N PRO A 152 -10.00 -14.68 0.17
CA PRO A 152 -10.26 -16.10 0.45
C PRO A 152 -11.16 -16.36 1.65
N VAL A 153 -11.25 -15.41 2.58
CA VAL A 153 -12.14 -15.50 3.74
C VAL A 153 -13.59 -15.67 3.33
N GLY A 154 -14.07 -14.81 2.42
CA GLY A 154 -15.47 -14.85 1.97
C GLY A 154 -15.81 -16.17 1.29
N VAL A 155 -14.87 -16.74 0.54
CA VAL A 155 -15.01 -18.06 -0.09
C VAL A 155 -15.11 -19.16 0.96
N THR A 156 -14.17 -19.20 1.91
CA THR A 156 -14.15 -20.21 2.98
C THR A 156 -15.45 -20.19 3.78
N LEU A 157 -15.97 -19.01 4.13
CA LEU A 157 -17.24 -18.90 4.84
C LEU A 157 -18.42 -19.40 3.99
N GLY A 158 -18.50 -19.01 2.71
CA GLY A 158 -19.61 -19.38 1.83
C GLY A 158 -19.69 -20.87 1.49
N VAL A 159 -18.58 -21.62 1.57
CA VAL A 159 -18.57 -23.09 1.39
C VAL A 159 -18.68 -23.87 2.70
N SER A 160 -18.50 -23.20 3.85
CA SER A 160 -18.59 -23.82 5.17
C SER A 160 -20.00 -23.77 5.77
N THR A 161 -20.93 -23.06 5.10
CA THR A 161 -22.38 -22.99 5.41
C THR A 161 -23.18 -23.87 4.48
#